data_AF-A0A1Z9YBJ8-F1
#
_entry.id   AF-A0A1Z9YBJ8-F1
#
_cell.length_a   1.000
_cell.length_b   1.000
_cell.length_c   1.000
_cell.angle_alpha   90.00
_cell.angle_beta   90.00
_cell.angle_gamma   90.00
#
_symmetry.space_group_name_H-M   'P 1'
#
loop_
_entity.id
_entity.type
_entity.pdbx_description
1 polymer ?
#
loop_
_entity_poly.entity_id
_entity_poly.type
_entity_poly.pdbx_seq_one_letter_code
_entity_poly.pdbx_strand_id
1 'polypeptide(L)' 'MPQFDMKIVPETAVAGLEVLEHTKGSPVKEGDGDETYRCGACKTKLFVNVSHHDAHGLIVKCGKCGKINTDPHH' A
#
# COMPACT_ATOMS: atom_id res chain seq x y z
N MET A 1 14.80 9.36 -2.54
CA MET A 1 13.92 8.19 -2.70
C MET A 1 12.47 8.68 -2.75
N PRO A 2 11.79 8.59 -3.91
CA PRO A 2 10.41 9.03 -4.06
C PRO A 2 9.47 8.30 -3.10
N GLN A 3 8.41 9.00 -2.68
CA GLN A 3 7.37 8.45 -1.82
C GLN A 3 6.01 8.76 -2.42
N PHE A 4 5.17 7.74 -2.51
CA PHE A 4 3.86 7.83 -3.14
C PHE A 4 2.76 7.55 -2.12
N ASP A 5 1.73 8.38 -2.13
CA ASP A 5 0.54 8.14 -1.33
C ASP A 5 -0.46 7.33 -2.16
N MET A 6 -0.82 6.15 -1.67
CA MET A 6 -1.73 5.22 -2.34
C MET A 6 -3.16 5.76 -2.39
N LYS A 7 -3.95 5.29 -3.36
CA LYS A 7 -5.35 5.68 -3.52
C LYS A 7 -6.23 4.95 -2.52
N ILE A 8 -7.13 5.67 -1.84
CA ILE A 8 -8.11 5.07 -0.94
C ILE A 8 -9.34 4.62 -1.72
N VAL A 9 -9.78 3.38 -1.48
CA VAL A 9 -10.98 2.80 -2.10
C VAL A 9 -11.92 2.22 -1.03
N PRO A 10 -13.24 2.14 -1.28
CA PRO A 10 -14.17 1.44 -0.41
C PRO A 10 -13.97 -0.08 -0.49
N GLU A 11 -14.37 -0.82 0.57
CA GLU A 11 -14.23 -2.28 0.60
C GLU A 11 -14.99 -2.99 -0.54
N THR A 12 -16.11 -2.40 -0.99
CA THR A 12 -16.89 -2.93 -2.11
C THR A 12 -16.14 -2.89 -3.44
N ALA A 13 -15.16 -2.00 -3.62
CA ALA A 13 -14.38 -1.91 -4.86
C ALA A 13 -13.34 -3.04 -4.99
N VAL A 14 -13.06 -3.77 -3.91
CA VAL A 14 -12.05 -4.84 -3.86
C VAL A 14 -12.66 -6.19 -3.46
N ALA A 15 -13.99 -6.31 -3.54
CA ALA A 15 -14.70 -7.53 -3.21
C ALA A 15 -14.25 -8.68 -4.13
N GLY A 16 -13.75 -9.78 -3.54
CA GLY A 16 -13.24 -10.93 -4.27
C GLY A 16 -11.80 -10.79 -4.78
N LEU A 17 -11.12 -9.68 -4.47
CA LEU A 17 -9.69 -9.50 -4.74
C LEU A 17 -8.86 -9.89 -3.51
N GLU A 18 -7.60 -10.24 -3.74
CA GLU A 18 -6.65 -10.45 -2.66
C GLU A 18 -6.28 -9.10 -2.01
N VAL A 19 -6.47 -9.02 -0.69
CA VAL A 19 -6.15 -7.82 0.10
C VAL A 19 -5.06 -8.19 1.10
N LEU A 20 -3.91 -7.55 0.97
CA LEU A 20 -2.80 -7.68 1.92
C LEU A 20 -3.15 -6.96 3.22
N GLU A 21 -2.82 -7.57 4.35
CA GLU A 21 -3.03 -6.97 5.68
C GLU A 21 -1.72 -6.36 6.19
N HIS A 22 -1.71 -5.05 6.46
CA HIS A 22 -0.57 -4.37 7.04
C HIS A 22 -0.65 -4.37 8.57
N THR A 23 0.36 -4.89 9.25
CA THR A 23 0.50 -4.79 10.71
C THR A 23 1.12 -3.45 11.12
N LYS A 24 0.49 -2.74 12.06
CA LYS A 24 1.02 -1.44 12.55
C LYS A 24 2.44 -1.59 13.10
N GLY A 25 3.38 -0.85 12.52
CA GLY A 25 4.77 -0.80 12.97
C GLY A 25 5.76 -1.50 12.03
N SER A 26 5.27 -2.28 11.06
CA SER A 26 6.10 -2.97 10.07
C SER A 26 5.48 -2.81 8.68
N PRO A 27 6.28 -2.52 7.63
CA PRO A 27 5.76 -2.54 6.27
C PRO A 27 5.33 -3.96 5.89
N VAL A 28 4.42 -4.08 4.93
CA VAL A 28 4.02 -5.36 4.34
C VAL A 28 5.18 -6.01 3.60
N LYS A 29 5.97 -5.20 2.89
CA LYS A 29 7.18 -5.62 2.20
C LYS A 29 8.25 -4.55 2.30
N GLU A 30 9.48 -4.99 2.50
CA GLU A 30 10.69 -4.21 2.35
C GLU A 30 11.56 -4.90 1.29
N GLY A 31 12.12 -4.12 0.36
CA GLY A 31 12.96 -4.64 -0.74
C GLY A 31 14.22 -3.81 -0.97
N ASP A 32 14.79 -3.97 -2.16
CA ASP A 32 16.04 -3.29 -2.59
C ASP A 32 15.82 -2.26 -3.71
N GLY A 33 14.57 -1.91 -4.01
CA GLY A 33 14.18 -0.86 -4.95
C GLY A 33 14.26 0.55 -4.34
N ASP A 34 13.74 1.55 -5.06
CA ASP A 34 13.87 2.96 -4.72
C ASP A 34 12.52 3.68 -4.49
N GLU A 35 11.42 2.94 -4.33
CA GLU A 35 10.10 3.53 -4.08
C GLU A 35 9.53 3.14 -2.72
N THR A 36 8.88 4.10 -2.06
CA THR A 36 8.15 3.87 -0.81
C THR A 36 6.69 4.26 -1.00
N TYR A 37 5.78 3.33 -0.72
CA TYR A 37 4.34 3.54 -0.84
C TYR A 37 3.73 3.68 0.56
N ARG A 38 2.94 4.73 0.74
CA ARG A 38 2.33 5.10 2.01
C ARG A 38 0.82 5.05 1.91
N CYS A 39 0.17 4.83 3.04
CA CYS A 39 -1.27 4.94 3.13
C CYS A 39 -1.73 6.33 2.70
N GLY A 40 -2.69 6.40 1.76
CA GLY A 40 -3.25 7.66 1.28
C GLY A 40 -3.85 8.52 2.39
N ALA A 41 -4.40 7.89 3.43
CA ALA A 41 -5.07 8.54 4.54
C ALA A 41 -4.12 8.97 5.67
N CYS A 42 -3.38 8.02 6.27
CA CYS A 42 -2.62 8.27 7.49
C CYS A 42 -1.10 8.34 7.30
N LYS A 43 -0.63 8.24 6.04
CA LYS A 43 0.78 8.31 5.61
C LYS A 43 1.72 7.27 6.22
N THR A 44 1.19 6.24 6.88
CA THR A 44 1.99 5.09 7.32
C THR A 44 2.62 4.41 6.11
N LYS A 45 3.91 4.08 6.20
CA LYS A 45 4.63 3.31 5.18
C LYS A 45 4.05 1.91 5.12
N LEU A 46 3.59 1.51 3.94
CA LEU A 46 3.00 0.20 3.68
C LEU A 46 4.00 -0.69 2.95
N PHE A 47 4.75 -0.12 2.01
CA PHE A 47 5.84 -0.77 1.29
C PHE A 47 7.06 0.15 1.29
N VAL A 48 8.25 -0.41 1.52
CA VAL A 48 9.50 0.35 1.66
C VAL A 48 10.54 -0.21 0.71
N ASN A 49 11.22 0.67 -0.02
CA ASN A 49 12.30 0.31 -0.95
C ASN A 49 11.86 -0.80 -1.93
N VAL A 50 10.66 -0.70 -2.47
CA VAL A 50 10.16 -1.68 -3.44
C VAL A 50 10.41 -1.18 -4.86
N SER A 51 10.53 -2.10 -5.82
CA SER A 51 10.53 -1.70 -7.23
C SER A 51 9.11 -1.27 -7.62
N HIS A 52 8.99 -0.38 -8.62
CA HIS A 52 7.68 0.05 -9.13
C HIS A 52 6.78 -1.12 -9.53
N HIS A 53 7.36 -2.15 -10.18
CA HIS A 53 6.63 -3.35 -10.61
C HIS A 53 6.13 -4.19 -9.43
N ASP A 54 6.81 -4.17 -8.27
CA ASP A 54 6.36 -4.88 -7.08
C ASP A 54 5.12 -4.23 -6.44
N ALA A 55 4.93 -2.92 -6.60
CA ALA A 55 3.78 -2.20 -6.04
C ALA A 55 2.53 -2.26 -6.93
N HIS A 56 2.72 -2.58 -8.21
CA HIS A 56 1.66 -2.56 -9.21
C HIS A 56 0.54 -3.55 -8.89
N GLY A 57 -0.70 -3.05 -8.87
CA GLY A 57 -1.90 -3.87 -8.60
C GLY A 57 -2.05 -4.34 -7.16
N LEU A 58 -1.15 -3.95 -6.24
CA LEU A 58 -1.29 -4.32 -4.84
C LEU A 58 -2.45 -3.58 -4.17
N ILE A 59 -3.21 -4.35 -3.39
CA ILE A 59 -4.30 -3.87 -2.56
C ILE A 59 -3.93 -4.18 -1.11
N VAL A 60 -3.95 -3.17 -0.24
CA VAL A 60 -3.54 -3.32 1.16
C VAL A 60 -4.48 -2.61 2.11
N LYS A 61 -4.94 -3.33 3.13
CA LYS A 61 -5.65 -2.77 4.27
C LYS A 61 -4.65 -2.26 5.29
N CYS A 62 -4.67 -0.97 5.56
CA CYS A 62 -3.75 -0.35 6.49
C CYS A 62 -4.14 -0.67 7.93
N GLY A 63 -3.41 -1.54 8.64
CA GLY A 63 -3.71 -1.85 10.05
C GLY A 63 -3.47 -0.71 11.06
N LYS A 64 -3.04 0.49 10.64
CA LYS A 64 -3.07 1.69 11.51
C LYS A 64 -4.42 2.41 11.48
N CYS A 65 -5.05 2.53 10.31
CA CYS A 65 -6.25 3.36 10.14
C CYS A 65 -7.45 2.62 9.52
N GLY A 66 -7.29 1.35 9.17
CA GLY A 66 -8.31 0.47 8.59
C GLY A 66 -8.68 0.74 7.14
N LYS A 67 -8.13 1.79 6.50
CA LYS A 67 -8.45 2.13 5.10
C LYS A 67 -7.77 1.16 4.13
N ILE A 68 -8.47 0.82 3.05
CA ILE A 68 -7.94 0.05 1.94
C ILE A 68 -7.28 0.98 0.94
N ASN A 69 -6.07 0.60 0.52
CA ASN A 69 -5.20 1.36 -0.36
C ASN A 69 -4.93 0.52 -1.61
N THR A 70 -5.00 1.13 -2.77
CA THR A 70 -4.57 0.55 -4.05
C THR A 70 -3.44 1.39 -4.62
N ASP A 71 -2.63 0.78 -5.48
CA ASP A 71 -1.63 1.53 -6.25
C ASP A 71 -2.25 2.81 -6.87
N PRO A 72 -1.56 3.97 -6.79
CA PRO A 72 -2.08 5.24 -7.30
C PRO A 72 -2.07 5.34 -8.84
N HIS A 73 -1.40 4.44 -9.56
CA HIS A 73 -1.28 4.42 -11.01
C HIS A 73 -1.98 3.19 -11.64
N HIS A 74 -2.72 3.46 -12.71
CA HIS A 74 -3.07 2.52 -13.77
C HIS A 74 -2.74 3.22 -15.09
#